data_AF-A0A960CX64-F1
#
_entry.id   AF-A0A960CX64-F1
#
_cell.length_a   1.000
_cell.length_b   1.000
_cell.length_c   1.000
_cell.angle_alpha   90.00
_cell.angle_beta   90.00
_cell.angle_gamma   90.00
#
_symmetry.space_group_name_H-M   'P 1'
#
loop_
_entity.id
_entity.type
_entity.pdbx_description
1 polymer ?
#
loop_
_entity_poly.entity_id
_entity_poly.type
_entity_poly.pdbx_seq_one_letter_code
_entity_poly.pdbx_strand_id
1 'polypeptide(L)'
;HDQLFDTLLVYENYPIDPSAFMNVADLAVSDFSSREYNHYPLSFVASPGEEMALRVEFDTDVFDATAVATLVERFQHVLEVMAADPEQRLSGVDVLDAAEHAQLDGWGNRAVLSRLAVELASIPELFAVQVARAPEAVAISGGGSAWTYRELDEASNRLAHVLAGRGAGPGRNVALLIPRSGEAIMAILAVLKTGAAYLP
;
A
#
# COMPACT_ATOMS: atom_id res chain seq x y z
N HIS A 1 -23.79 2.07 -24.17
CA HIS A 1 -23.12 1.08 -25.02
C HIS A 1 -22.04 0.43 -24.18
N ASP A 2 -22.00 -0.90 -24.12
CA ASP A 2 -20.94 -1.60 -23.41
C ASP A 2 -19.66 -1.53 -24.24
N GLN A 3 -18.69 -0.76 -23.76
CA GLN A 3 -17.40 -0.58 -24.42
C GLN A 3 -16.54 -1.82 -24.13
N LEU A 4 -16.18 -2.58 -25.16
CA LEU A 4 -15.40 -3.82 -25.02
C LEU A 4 -13.90 -3.58 -24.88
N PHE A 5 -13.41 -2.45 -25.39
CA PHE A 5 -12.03 -2.01 -25.33
C PHE A 5 -11.97 -0.49 -25.46
N ASP A 6 -11.01 0.13 -24.75
CA ASP A 6 -10.82 1.58 -24.65
C ASP A 6 -9.45 2.03 -25.21
N THR A 7 -8.56 1.08 -25.46
CA THR A 7 -7.17 1.32 -25.88
C THR A 7 -6.86 0.53 -27.14
N LEU A 8 -6.23 1.20 -28.11
CA LEU A 8 -5.76 0.57 -29.35
C LEU A 8 -4.22 0.55 -29.37
N LEU A 9 -3.63 -0.60 -29.68
CA LEU A 9 -2.19 -0.72 -29.97
C LEU A 9 -2.02 -1.18 -31.41
N VAL A 10 -1.34 -0.37 -32.22
CA VAL A 10 -1.01 -0.65 -33.61
C VAL A 10 0.49 -0.83 -33.74
N TYR A 11 0.92 -1.92 -34.37
CA TYR A 11 2.30 -2.10 -34.80
C TYR A 11 2.34 -2.00 -36.33
N GLU A 12 3.02 -0.99 -36.86
CA GLU A 12 3.09 -0.72 -38.29
C GLU A 12 4.14 -1.63 -38.95
N ASN A 13 3.69 -2.69 -39.63
CA ASN A 13 4.60 -3.64 -40.30
C ASN A 13 5.28 -3.08 -41.57
N TYR A 14 4.78 -1.96 -42.10
CA TYR A 14 5.32 -1.27 -43.28
C TYR A 14 5.27 0.24 -43.02
N PRO A 15 6.28 0.81 -42.33
CA PRO A 15 6.37 2.25 -42.21
C PRO A 15 6.50 2.84 -43.61
N ILE A 16 5.69 3.84 -43.91
CA ILE A 16 5.79 4.59 -45.16
C ILE A 16 7.13 5.32 -45.10
N ASP A 17 8.13 4.81 -45.83
CA ASP A 17 9.44 5.44 -45.94
C ASP A 17 9.29 6.76 -46.72
N PRO A 18 9.46 7.94 -46.10
CA PRO A 18 9.37 9.21 -46.80
C PRO A 18 10.44 9.32 -47.90
N SER A 19 11.56 8.61 -47.75
CA SER A 19 12.63 8.57 -48.74
C SER A 19 12.24 7.82 -50.01
N ALA A 20 11.24 6.92 -49.95
CA ALA A 20 10.67 6.28 -51.13
C ALA A 20 9.92 7.26 -52.04
N PHE A 21 9.43 8.39 -51.51
CA PHE A 21 8.81 9.47 -52.29
C PHE A 21 9.82 10.46 -52.88
N MET A 22 11.07 10.48 -52.41
CA MET A 22 12.09 11.44 -52.87
C MET A 22 12.58 11.20 -54.31
N ASN A 23 12.14 10.13 -54.98
CA ASN A 23 12.60 9.77 -56.33
C ASN A 23 11.59 10.07 -57.46
N VAL A 24 10.50 10.80 -57.17
CA VAL A 24 9.55 11.24 -58.21
C VAL A 24 9.67 12.74 -58.42
N ALA A 25 10.48 13.13 -59.42
CA ALA A 25 10.54 14.45 -60.05
C ALA A 25 10.81 15.65 -59.12
N ASP A 26 12.08 15.89 -58.76
CA ASP A 26 12.62 17.16 -58.19
C ASP A 26 11.85 17.78 -56.99
N LEU A 27 10.99 17.00 -56.32
CA LEU A 27 10.22 17.40 -55.14
C LEU A 27 10.66 16.57 -53.94
N ALA A 28 11.04 17.26 -52.85
CA ALA A 28 11.29 16.66 -51.56
C ALA A 28 10.10 16.95 -50.63
N VAL A 29 9.49 15.90 -50.07
CA VAL A 29 8.50 16.03 -49.00
C VAL A 29 9.26 16.27 -47.69
N SER A 30 9.12 17.47 -47.12
CA SER A 30 9.83 17.86 -45.90
C SER A 30 9.15 17.36 -44.62
N ASP A 31 7.85 17.10 -44.68
CA ASP A 31 7.05 16.67 -43.54
C ASP A 31 5.80 15.92 -44.02
N PHE A 32 5.36 14.93 -43.24
CA PHE A 32 4.15 14.17 -43.48
C PHE A 32 3.36 14.10 -42.17
N SER A 33 2.17 14.68 -42.17
CA SER A 33 1.22 14.54 -41.05
C SER A 33 0.03 13.70 -41.48
N SER A 34 -0.13 12.55 -40.83
CA SER A 34 -1.38 11.79 -40.88
C SER A 34 -2.23 12.18 -39.67
N ARG A 35 -3.52 12.41 -39.89
CA ARG A 35 -4.51 12.56 -38.82
C ARG A 35 -5.48 11.41 -38.92
N GLU A 36 -5.37 10.47 -37.99
CA GLU A 36 -6.32 9.39 -37.83
C GLU A 36 -7.39 9.82 -36.83
N TYR A 37 -8.66 9.72 -37.21
CA TYR A 37 -9.77 9.95 -36.30
C TYR A 37 -10.11 8.63 -35.62
N ASN A 38 -9.31 8.28 -34.62
CA ASN A 38 -9.54 7.11 -33.79
C ASN A 38 -10.59 7.46 -32.73
N HIS A 39 -11.64 6.64 -32.60
CA HIS A 39 -12.68 6.81 -31.58
C HIS A 39 -12.25 6.27 -30.20
N TYR A 40 -10.98 5.87 -30.04
CA TYR A 40 -10.43 5.34 -28.80
C TYR A 40 -9.79 6.46 -27.98
N PRO A 41 -10.12 6.58 -26.68
CA PRO A 41 -9.52 7.57 -25.79
C PRO A 41 -7.99 7.51 -25.71
N LEU A 42 -7.38 6.36 -26.01
CA LEU A 42 -5.94 6.19 -26.01
C LEU A 42 -5.51 5.23 -27.13
N SER A 43 -4.55 5.64 -27.95
CA SER A 43 -3.99 4.85 -29.03
C SER A 43 -2.46 4.92 -29.03
N PHE A 44 -1.81 3.75 -29.07
CA PHE A 44 -0.37 3.60 -29.22
C PHE A 44 -0.06 3.09 -30.63
N VAL A 45 0.84 3.75 -31.33
CA VAL A 45 1.35 3.32 -32.64
C VAL A 45 2.84 3.12 -32.52
N ALA A 46 3.30 1.89 -32.71
CA ALA A 46 4.69 1.52 -32.72
C ALA A 46 5.13 1.26 -34.17
N SER A 47 6.18 1.96 -34.62
CA SER A 47 6.73 1.81 -35.96
C SER A 47 8.18 1.32 -35.87
N PRO A 48 8.57 0.31 -36.69
CA PRO A 48 9.92 -0.24 -36.69
C PRO A 48 10.93 0.73 -37.32
N GLY A 49 12.15 0.72 -36.82
CA GLY A 49 13.28 1.51 -37.30
C GLY A 49 14.58 1.03 -36.63
N GLU A 50 15.68 1.77 -36.81
CA GLU A 50 16.90 1.55 -36.00
C GLU A 50 16.59 1.71 -34.50
N GLU A 51 15.70 2.65 -34.18
CA GLU A 51 15.01 2.76 -32.90
C GLU A 51 13.51 2.58 -33.14
N MET A 52 12.81 1.95 -32.19
CA MET A 52 11.36 1.79 -32.26
C MET A 52 10.70 3.14 -31.92
N ALA A 53 10.00 3.73 -32.90
CA ALA A 53 9.24 4.95 -32.68
C ALA A 53 7.89 4.60 -32.03
N LEU A 54 7.54 5.29 -30.95
CA LEU A 54 6.24 5.17 -30.30
C LEU A 54 5.50 6.50 -30.37
N ARG A 55 4.33 6.48 -30.99
CA ARG A 55 3.42 7.62 -31.08
C ARG A 55 2.18 7.33 -30.25
N VAL A 56 1.80 8.28 -29.39
CA VAL A 56 0.60 8.16 -28.57
C VAL A 56 -0.39 9.25 -28.94
N GLU A 57 -1.60 8.84 -29.29
CA GLU A 57 -2.74 9.73 -29.49
C GLU A 57 -3.71 9.50 -28.33
N PHE A 58 -4.26 10.58 -27.78
CA PHE A 58 -5.20 10.48 -26.66
C PHE A 58 -6.27 11.55 -26.73
N ASP A 59 -7.42 11.25 -26.14
CA ASP A 59 -8.51 12.19 -25.93
C ASP A 59 -8.22 13.07 -24.72
N THR A 60 -8.07 14.37 -24.95
CA THR A 60 -7.77 15.37 -23.91
C THR A 60 -8.93 15.61 -22.93
N ASP A 61 -10.16 15.21 -23.28
CA ASP A 61 -11.29 15.28 -22.35
C ASP A 61 -11.22 14.14 -21.31
N VAL A 62 -10.44 13.08 -21.59
CA VAL A 62 -10.25 11.91 -20.72
C VAL A 62 -8.89 11.91 -20.04
N PHE A 63 -7.83 12.29 -20.75
CA PHE A 63 -6.46 12.24 -20.26
C PHE A 63 -5.79 13.62 -20.28
N ASP A 64 -5.07 13.93 -19.20
CA ASP A 64 -4.11 15.04 -19.20
C ASP A 64 -2.79 14.61 -19.86
N ALA A 65 -2.13 15.55 -20.53
CA ALA A 65 -0.84 15.34 -21.17
C ALA A 65 0.23 14.87 -20.18
N THR A 66 0.19 15.35 -18.93
CA THR A 66 1.13 14.90 -17.90
C THR A 66 0.93 13.42 -17.55
N ALA A 67 -0.32 12.98 -17.43
CA ALA A 67 -0.65 11.59 -17.15
C ALA A 67 -0.23 10.65 -18.28
N VAL A 68 -0.41 11.08 -19.54
CA VAL A 68 0.04 10.32 -20.71
C VAL A 68 1.56 10.27 -20.81
N ALA A 69 2.25 11.38 -20.49
CA ALA A 69 3.72 11.38 -20.44
C ALA A 69 4.25 10.34 -19.43
N THR A 70 3.70 10.33 -18.21
CA THR A 70 4.05 9.32 -17.19
C THR A 70 3.72 7.90 -17.67
N LEU A 71 2.58 7.70 -18.36
CA LEU A 71 2.23 6.40 -18.92
C LEU A 71 3.25 5.92 -19.99
N VAL A 72 3.71 6.83 -20.84
CA VAL A 72 4.73 6.54 -21.86
C VAL A 72 6.07 6.19 -21.22
N GLU A 73 6.53 6.96 -20.24
CA GLU A 73 7.78 6.68 -19.51
C GLU A 73 7.73 5.30 -18.85
N ARG A 74 6.60 4.97 -18.23
CA ARG A 74 6.35 3.64 -17.64
C ARG A 74 6.34 2.52 -18.66
N PHE A 75 5.69 2.72 -19.79
CA PHE A 75 5.64 1.74 -20.85
C PHE A 75 7.04 1.49 -21.44
N GLN A 76 7.82 2.55 -21.64
CA GLN A 76 9.23 2.45 -22.04
C GLN A 76 10.05 1.66 -21.02
N HIS A 77 9.92 1.95 -19.73
CA HIS A 77 10.63 1.20 -18.68
C HIS A 77 10.28 -0.30 -18.70
N VAL A 78 9.01 -0.64 -18.86
CA VAL A 78 8.59 -2.05 -18.98
C VAL A 78 9.24 -2.73 -20.19
N LEU A 79 9.28 -2.05 -21.34
CA LEU A 79 9.94 -2.58 -22.55
C LEU A 79 11.44 -2.77 -22.35
N GLU A 80 12.12 -1.84 -21.68
CA GLU A 80 13.55 -1.95 -21.35
C GLU A 80 13.83 -3.14 -20.44
N VAL A 81 13.03 -3.33 -19.39
CA VAL A 81 13.17 -4.46 -18.46
C VAL A 81 12.92 -5.78 -19.18
N MET A 82 11.86 -5.86 -20.00
CA MET A 82 11.56 -7.06 -20.80
C MET A 82 12.66 -7.39 -21.80
N ALA A 83 13.31 -6.38 -22.40
CA ALA A 83 14.41 -6.58 -23.34
C ALA A 83 15.71 -7.00 -22.64
N ALA A 84 15.97 -6.49 -21.43
CA ALA A 84 17.16 -6.80 -20.64
C ALA A 84 17.11 -8.20 -19.99
N ASP A 85 15.94 -8.62 -19.51
CA ASP A 85 15.72 -9.95 -18.94
C ASP A 85 14.38 -10.57 -19.42
N PRO A 86 14.39 -11.29 -20.55
CA PRO A 86 13.19 -11.93 -21.10
C PRO A 86 12.60 -13.05 -20.22
N GLU A 87 13.35 -13.58 -19.25
CA GLU A 87 12.87 -14.62 -18.34
C GLU A 87 12.20 -14.05 -17.08
N GLN A 88 12.38 -12.75 -16.81
CA GLN A 88 11.73 -12.07 -15.70
C GLN A 88 10.20 -12.13 -15.82
N ARG A 89 9.54 -12.44 -14.71
CA ARG A 89 8.07 -12.40 -14.64
C ARG A 89 7.59 -10.97 -14.76
N LEU A 90 6.69 -10.71 -15.72
CA LEU A 90 6.09 -9.39 -15.94
C LEU A 90 5.44 -8.80 -14.66
N SER A 91 4.84 -9.64 -13.83
CA SER A 91 4.23 -9.22 -12.56
C SER A 91 5.22 -8.70 -11.51
N GLY A 92 6.52 -8.89 -11.72
CA GLY A 92 7.58 -8.41 -10.84
C GLY A 92 8.29 -7.17 -11.35
N VAL A 93 7.87 -6.61 -12.50
CA VAL A 93 8.41 -5.35 -13.00
C VAL A 93 7.84 -4.22 -12.15
N ASP A 94 8.75 -3.42 -11.58
CA ASP A 94 8.38 -2.22 -10.85
C ASP A 94 8.14 -1.08 -11.85
N VAL A 95 6.94 -0.53 -11.85
CA VAL A 95 6.50 0.49 -12.82
C VAL A 95 6.45 1.87 -12.15
N LEU A 96 6.71 1.95 -10.84
CA LEU A 96 6.67 3.19 -10.09
C LEU A 96 8.05 3.83 -10.09
N ASP A 97 8.07 5.15 -10.19
CA ASP A 97 9.32 5.90 -10.05
C ASP A 97 9.72 6.08 -8.58
N ALA A 98 10.92 6.63 -8.36
CA ALA A 98 11.43 6.86 -7.02
C ALA A 98 10.59 7.88 -6.21
N ALA A 99 9.94 8.85 -6.86
CA ALA A 99 9.10 9.84 -6.19
C ALA A 99 7.76 9.22 -5.74
N GLU A 100 7.17 8.35 -6.56
CA GLU A 100 5.96 7.60 -6.24
C GLU A 100 6.21 6.60 -5.11
N HIS A 101 7.34 5.91 -5.13
CA HIS A 101 7.78 5.09 -3.99
C HIS A 101 7.92 5.91 -2.72
N ALA A 102 8.55 7.08 -2.79
CA ALA A 102 8.68 7.98 -1.64
C ALA A 102 7.31 8.45 -1.11
N GLN A 103 6.34 8.68 -2.00
CA GLN A 103 4.98 9.04 -1.63
C GLN A 103 4.23 7.88 -0.96
N LEU A 104 4.33 6.67 -1.52
CA LEU A 104 3.79 5.45 -0.92
C LEU A 104 4.41 5.17 0.45
N ASP A 105 5.70 5.39 0.61
CA ASP A 105 6.39 5.25 1.89
C ASP A 105 5.93 6.28 2.91
N GLY A 106 5.63 7.50 2.46
CA GLY A 106 5.00 8.54 3.27
C GLY A 106 3.60 8.13 3.76
N TRP A 107 2.72 7.70 2.86
CA TRP A 107 1.37 7.23 3.20
C TRP A 107 1.40 5.99 4.08
N GLY A 108 2.31 5.06 3.80
CA GLY A 108 2.48 3.82 4.53
C GLY A 108 3.16 3.98 5.89
N ASN A 109 3.57 5.21 6.27
CA ASN A 109 4.38 5.46 7.45
C ASN A 109 5.60 4.52 7.52
N ARG A 110 6.22 4.18 6.38
CA ARG A 110 7.28 3.16 6.30
C ARG A 110 8.44 3.50 7.21
N ALA A 111 8.76 4.79 7.35
CA ALA A 111 9.79 5.27 8.28
C ALA A 111 9.51 4.92 9.75
N VAL A 112 8.24 4.85 10.17
CA VAL A 112 7.87 4.44 11.55
C VAL A 112 7.90 2.92 11.67
N LEU A 113 7.33 2.22 10.69
CA LEU A 113 7.22 0.75 10.69
C LEU A 113 8.56 0.04 10.50
N SER A 114 9.51 0.67 9.81
CA SER A 114 10.84 0.10 9.53
C SER A 114 11.89 0.46 10.58
N ARG A 115 11.53 1.26 11.60
CA ARG A 115 12.41 1.44 12.77
C ARG A 115 12.61 0.07 13.40
N LEU A 116 13.87 -0.33 13.53
CA LEU A 116 14.28 -1.47 14.36
C LEU A 116 13.53 -1.36 15.69
N ALA A 117 12.65 -2.32 15.94
CA ALA A 117 11.76 -2.27 17.08
C ALA A 117 12.61 -2.14 18.35
N VAL A 118 12.43 -1.02 19.06
CA VAL A 118 12.66 -0.98 20.51
C VAL A 118 11.98 -2.23 21.08
N GLU A 119 12.67 -2.99 21.93
CA GLU A 119 12.13 -4.20 22.56
C GLU A 119 10.63 -4.01 22.85
N LEU A 120 9.79 -4.74 22.12
CA LEU A 120 8.34 -4.53 22.16
C LEU A 120 7.85 -4.95 23.54
N ALA A 121 7.73 -3.98 24.45
CA ALA A 121 7.14 -4.20 25.75
C ALA A 121 5.67 -4.58 25.58
N SER A 122 5.26 -5.64 26.26
CA SER A 122 3.88 -6.08 26.33
C SER A 122 3.01 -5.05 27.06
N ILE A 123 1.70 -5.08 26.81
CA ILE A 123 0.74 -4.20 27.51
C ILE A 123 0.87 -4.31 29.04
N PRO A 124 0.98 -5.52 29.65
CA PRO A 124 1.25 -5.64 31.09
C PRO A 124 2.55 -4.98 31.57
N GLU A 125 3.63 -5.04 30.79
CA GLU A 125 4.92 -4.41 31.15
C GLU A 125 4.82 -2.89 31.11
N LEU A 126 4.23 -2.33 30.04
CA LEU A 126 3.98 -0.89 29.94
C LEU A 126 3.05 -0.40 31.05
N PHE A 127 2.04 -1.20 31.40
CA PHE A 127 1.16 -0.93 32.53
C PHE A 127 1.92 -0.93 33.87
N ALA A 128 2.79 -1.92 34.10
CA ALA A 128 3.60 -2.00 35.31
C ALA A 128 4.55 -0.79 35.46
N VAL A 129 5.15 -0.32 34.36
CA VAL A 129 5.95 0.93 34.35
C VAL A 129 5.11 2.13 34.80
N GLN A 130 3.87 2.24 34.31
CA GLN A 130 2.98 3.33 34.69
C GLN A 130 2.51 3.22 36.16
N VAL A 131 2.24 2.00 36.65
CA VAL A 131 1.91 1.75 38.06
C VAL A 131 3.07 2.18 38.97
N ALA A 132 4.30 1.85 38.61
CA ALA A 132 5.49 2.25 39.35
C ALA A 132 5.69 3.78 39.34
N ARG A 133 5.37 4.44 38.21
CA ARG A 133 5.52 5.89 38.05
C ARG A 133 4.51 6.70 38.87
N ALA A 134 3.25 6.28 38.92
CA ALA A 134 2.17 7.06 39.53
C ALA A 134 1.12 6.16 40.21
N PRO A 135 1.47 5.44 41.29
CA PRO A 135 0.62 4.41 41.88
C PRO A 135 -0.71 4.95 42.44
N GLU A 136 -0.69 6.14 43.03
CA GLU A 136 -1.88 6.79 43.63
C GLU A 136 -2.74 7.56 42.62
N ALA A 137 -2.29 7.68 41.37
CA ALA A 137 -3.09 8.35 40.35
C ALA A 137 -4.30 7.47 39.99
N VAL A 138 -5.44 8.12 39.74
CA VAL A 138 -6.66 7.42 39.30
C VAL A 138 -6.44 6.82 37.91
N ALA A 139 -6.59 5.50 37.79
CA ALA A 139 -6.46 4.75 36.55
C ALA A 139 -7.82 4.54 35.86
N ILE A 140 -8.86 4.27 36.63
CA ILE A 140 -10.24 4.07 36.14
C ILE A 140 -11.18 4.93 36.97
N SER A 141 -12.07 5.65 36.31
CA SER A 141 -13.19 6.36 36.94
C SER A 141 -14.49 6.01 36.22
N GLY A 142 -15.53 5.64 36.97
CA GLY A 142 -16.83 5.30 36.39
C GLY A 142 -17.75 4.59 37.37
N GLY A 143 -19.07 4.73 37.19
CA GLY A 143 -20.06 4.03 38.02
C GLY A 143 -20.06 4.41 39.50
N GLY A 144 -19.57 5.61 39.85
CA GLY A 144 -19.49 6.09 41.24
C GLY A 144 -18.28 5.57 42.02
N SER A 145 -17.36 4.85 41.38
CA SER A 145 -16.10 4.39 41.95
C SER A 145 -14.91 4.89 41.14
N ALA A 146 -13.77 5.04 41.80
CA ALA A 146 -12.49 5.37 41.18
C ALA A 146 -11.45 4.39 41.72
N TRP A 147 -10.63 3.85 40.83
CA TRP A 147 -9.56 2.92 41.16
C TRP A 147 -8.23 3.56 40.80
N THR A 148 -7.29 3.54 41.72
CA THR A 148 -5.91 3.95 41.48
C THR A 148 -5.16 2.91 40.63
N TYR A 149 -4.03 3.31 40.05
CA TYR A 149 -3.14 2.36 39.36
C TYR A 149 -2.72 1.21 40.26
N ARG A 150 -2.40 1.47 41.54
CA ARG A 150 -2.03 0.41 42.49
C ARG A 150 -3.18 -0.56 42.73
N GLU A 151 -4.37 -0.07 43.06
CA GLU A 151 -5.52 -0.94 43.36
C GLU A 151 -5.89 -1.82 42.16
N LEU A 152 -5.86 -1.24 40.96
CA LEU A 152 -6.11 -1.97 39.71
C LEU A 152 -5.03 -3.02 39.44
N ASP A 153 -3.76 -2.70 39.66
CA ASP A 153 -2.66 -3.64 39.49
C ASP A 153 -2.78 -4.83 40.44
N GLU A 154 -3.00 -4.58 41.72
CA GLU A 154 -3.14 -5.62 42.73
C GLU A 154 -4.36 -6.51 42.47
N ALA A 155 -5.52 -5.92 42.13
CA ALA A 155 -6.72 -6.67 41.83
C ALA A 155 -6.56 -7.54 40.57
N SER A 156 -6.00 -6.98 39.50
CA SER A 156 -5.74 -7.74 38.27
C SER A 156 -4.65 -8.81 38.47
N ASN A 157 -3.64 -8.57 39.31
CA ASN A 157 -2.64 -9.58 39.68
C ASN A 157 -3.30 -10.77 40.40
N ARG A 158 -4.17 -10.51 41.39
CA ARG A 158 -4.89 -11.58 42.10
C ARG A 158 -5.72 -12.43 41.14
N LEU A 159 -6.48 -11.79 40.24
CA LEU A 159 -7.27 -12.52 39.25
C LEU A 159 -6.38 -13.28 38.25
N ALA A 160 -5.27 -12.68 37.80
CA ALA A 160 -4.32 -13.34 36.89
C ALA A 160 -3.77 -14.64 37.49
N HIS A 161 -3.44 -14.66 38.79
CA HIS A 161 -2.98 -15.88 39.47
C HIS A 161 -4.07 -16.96 39.53
N VAL A 162 -5.32 -16.57 39.76
CA VAL A 162 -6.47 -17.50 39.73
C VAL A 162 -6.67 -18.07 38.33
N LEU A 163 -6.58 -17.22 37.30
CA LEU A 163 -6.73 -17.64 35.90
C LEU A 163 -5.58 -18.56 35.46
N ALA A 164 -4.35 -18.23 35.82
CA ALA A 164 -3.18 -19.07 35.57
C ALA A 164 -3.31 -20.45 36.25
N GLY A 165 -3.79 -20.47 37.51
CA GLY A 165 -4.12 -21.71 38.22
C GLY A 165 -5.24 -22.53 37.56
N ARG A 166 -6.04 -21.92 36.68
CA ARG A 166 -7.08 -22.59 35.86
C ARG A 166 -6.65 -22.87 34.43
N GLY A 167 -5.38 -22.65 34.09
CA GLY A 167 -4.80 -22.98 32.78
C GLY A 167 -4.82 -21.84 31.75
N ALA A 168 -5.10 -20.60 32.16
CA ALA A 168 -4.84 -19.44 31.31
C ALA A 168 -3.31 -19.23 31.16
N GLY A 169 -2.86 -18.92 29.94
CA GLY A 169 -1.45 -18.80 29.61
C GLY A 169 -1.23 -18.42 28.14
N PRO A 170 0.04 -18.30 27.71
CA PRO A 170 0.38 -18.02 26.31
C PRO A 170 -0.31 -18.97 25.32
N GLY A 171 -0.88 -18.42 24.25
CA GLY A 171 -1.60 -19.17 23.22
C GLY A 171 -3.00 -19.66 23.63
N ARG A 172 -3.52 -19.22 24.78
CA ARG A 172 -4.89 -19.49 25.24
C ARG A 172 -5.76 -18.24 25.14
N ASN A 173 -7.07 -18.47 25.09
CA ASN A 173 -8.08 -17.41 25.11
C ASN A 173 -8.95 -17.55 26.36
N VAL A 174 -9.32 -16.42 26.97
CA VAL A 174 -10.27 -16.34 28.09
C VAL A 174 -11.47 -15.49 27.68
N ALA A 175 -12.66 -16.08 27.68
CA ALA A 175 -13.90 -15.37 27.37
C ALA A 175 -14.37 -14.53 28.57
N LEU A 176 -14.72 -13.27 28.33
CA LEU A 176 -15.16 -12.31 29.34
C LEU A 176 -16.60 -11.87 29.09
N LEU A 177 -17.55 -12.48 29.80
CA LEU A 177 -18.96 -12.07 29.77
C LEU A 177 -19.26 -11.15 30.97
N ILE A 178 -18.84 -9.90 30.89
CA ILE A 178 -18.98 -8.90 31.97
C ILE A 178 -19.53 -7.60 31.35
N PRO A 179 -20.54 -6.94 31.94
CA PRO A 179 -21.00 -5.64 31.46
C PRO A 179 -19.88 -4.59 31.55
N ARG A 180 -20.04 -3.47 30.85
CA ARG A 180 -19.06 -2.36 30.89
C ARG A 180 -18.92 -1.82 32.32
N SER A 181 -17.80 -2.10 32.97
CA SER A 181 -17.47 -1.62 34.32
C SER A 181 -15.95 -1.54 34.55
N GLY A 182 -15.52 -1.04 35.70
CA GLY A 182 -14.10 -1.06 36.09
C GLY A 182 -13.56 -2.48 36.27
N GLU A 183 -14.40 -3.39 36.75
CA GLU A 183 -14.10 -4.81 36.87
C GLU A 183 -13.86 -5.48 35.51
N ALA A 184 -14.54 -5.04 34.45
CA ALA A 184 -14.30 -5.53 33.10
C ALA A 184 -12.87 -5.19 32.61
N ILE A 185 -12.40 -3.96 32.88
CA ILE A 185 -11.02 -3.55 32.55
C ILE A 185 -10.00 -4.31 33.41
N MET A 186 -10.28 -4.47 34.70
CA MET A 186 -9.46 -5.29 35.61
C MET A 186 -9.35 -6.74 35.10
N ALA A 187 -10.46 -7.33 34.61
CA ALA A 187 -10.48 -8.67 34.04
C ALA A 187 -9.67 -8.77 32.74
N ILE A 188 -9.78 -7.79 31.83
CA ILE A 188 -8.94 -7.73 30.62
C ILE A 188 -7.46 -7.69 30.99
N LEU A 189 -7.05 -6.82 31.93
CA LEU A 189 -5.67 -6.75 32.40
C LEU A 189 -5.21 -8.05 33.04
N ALA A 190 -6.06 -8.70 33.83
CA ALA A 190 -5.74 -9.98 34.46
C ALA A 190 -5.48 -11.08 33.41
N VAL A 191 -6.31 -11.14 32.35
CA VAL A 191 -6.12 -12.08 31.24
C VAL A 191 -4.78 -11.80 30.54
N LEU A 192 -4.51 -10.54 30.17
CA LEU A 192 -3.27 -10.16 29.50
C LEU A 192 -2.02 -10.48 30.35
N LYS A 193 -2.11 -10.30 31.68
CA LYS A 193 -1.03 -10.64 32.62
C LYS A 193 -0.71 -12.14 32.68
N THR A 194 -1.64 -13.01 32.30
CA THR A 194 -1.35 -14.46 32.12
C THR A 194 -0.64 -14.77 30.81
N GLY A 195 -0.55 -13.81 29.88
CA GLY A 195 -0.10 -14.04 28.50
C GLY A 195 -1.20 -14.60 27.58
N ALA A 196 -2.42 -14.80 28.08
CA ALA A 196 -3.58 -15.19 27.28
C ALA A 196 -4.21 -13.99 26.57
N ALA A 197 -4.96 -14.24 25.51
CA ALA A 197 -5.82 -13.25 24.86
C ALA A 197 -7.22 -13.24 25.50
N TYR A 198 -7.82 -12.06 25.62
CA TYR A 198 -9.21 -11.95 26.05
C TYR A 198 -10.14 -12.03 24.83
N LEU A 199 -11.30 -12.65 25.02
CA LEU A 199 -12.39 -12.68 24.04
C LEU A 199 -13.59 -11.96 24.66
N PRO A 200 -13.96 -10.76 24.16
CA PRO A 200 -15.10 -10.00 24.68
C PRO A 200 -16.45 -10.64 24.33
#